data_AF-A0A0K2GFV0-F1
#
_entry.id   AF-A0A0K2GFV0-F1
#
_cell.length_a   1.000
_cell.length_b   1.000
_cell.length_c   1.000
_cell.angle_alpha   90.00
_cell.angle_beta   90.00
_cell.angle_gamma   90.00
#
_symmetry.space_group_name_H-M   'P 1'
#
loop_
_entity.id
_entity.type
_entity.pdbx_description
1 polymer ?
#
loop_
_entity_poly.entity_id
_entity_poly.type
_entity_poly.pdbx_seq_one_letter_code
_entity_poly.pdbx_strand_id
1 'polypeptide(L)' 'MIQNDHELAVMRARAAKLEGLLESLRKTARPEEWHALSSGYRLEIERMQGEILDYLVQDTPARTTA' A
#
# COMPACT_ATOMS: atom_id res chain seq x y z
N MET A 1 -10.99 2.75 1.68
CA MET A 1 -11.71 1.57 1.15
C MET A 1 -11.85 1.73 -0.34
N ILE A 2 -11.26 0.81 -1.10
CA ILE A 2 -11.23 0.78 -2.56
C ILE A 2 -12.59 0.31 -3.09
N GLN A 3 -13.12 0.97 -4.12
CA GLN A 3 -14.45 0.68 -4.67
C GLN A 3 -14.45 0.17 -6.10
N ASN A 4 -13.34 0.33 -6.81
CA ASN A 4 -13.22 -0.01 -8.23
C ASN A 4 -11.76 -0.25 -8.64
N ASP A 5 -11.56 -0.78 -9.84
CA ASP A 5 -10.24 -1.13 -10.36
C ASP A 5 -9.32 0.09 -10.57
N HIS A 6 -9.89 1.27 -10.82
CA HIS A 6 -9.10 2.49 -10.92
C HIS A 6 -8.50 2.87 -9.57
N GLU A 7 -9.30 2.85 -8.50
CA GLU A 7 -8.84 3.07 -7.14
C GLU A 7 -7.86 1.99 -6.67
N LEU A 8 -8.06 0.74 -7.09
CA LEU A 8 -7.10 -0.35 -6.85
C LEU A 8 -5.74 -0.02 -7.48
N ALA A 9 -5.73 0.43 -8.73
CA ALA A 9 -4.50 0.81 -9.43
C ALA A 9 -3.81 1.99 -8.74
N VAL A 10 -4.56 3.00 -8.31
CA VAL A 10 -4.04 4.16 -7.56
C VAL A 10 -3.45 3.73 -6.22
N MET A 11 -4.13 2.86 -5.47
CA MET A 11 -3.65 2.37 -4.18
C MET A 11 -2.34 1.58 -4.35
N ARG A 12 -2.27 0.68 -5.34
CA ARG A 12 -1.04 -0.08 -5.66
C ARG A 12 0.13 0.84 -6.01
N ALA A 13 -0.11 1.85 -6.84
CA ALA A 13 0.93 2.82 -7.21
C ALA A 13 1.44 3.62 -5.99
N ARG A 14 0.55 3.98 -5.05
CA ARG A 14 0.92 4.65 -3.80
C ARG A 14 1.75 3.75 -2.89
N ALA A 15 1.33 2.49 -2.68
CA ALA A 15 2.08 1.53 -1.88
C ALA A 15 3.50 1.32 -2.43
N ALA A 16 3.63 1.05 -3.74
CA ALA A 16 4.93 0.88 -4.40
C ALA A 16 5.83 2.11 -4.27
N LYS A 17 5.26 3.32 -4.35
CA LYS A 17 6.02 4.56 -4.13
C LYS A 17 6.56 4.65 -2.70
N LEU A 18 5.75 4.31 -1.70
CA LEU A 18 6.18 4.32 -0.29
C LEU A 18 7.26 3.26 -0.03
N GLU A 19 7.12 2.06 -0.61
CA GLU A 19 8.13 1.00 -0.54
C GLU A 19 9.47 1.48 -1.13
N GLY A 20 9.47 2.11 -2.30
CA GLY A 20 10.69 2.65 -2.92
C GLY A 20 11.33 3.80 -2.14
N LEU A 21 10.52 4.66 -1.51
CA LEU A 21 11.02 5.69 -0.59
C LEU A 21 11.67 5.05 0.64
N LEU A 22 11.05 4.03 1.22
CA LEU A 22 11.58 3.31 2.38
C LEU A 22 12.90 2.60 2.04
N GLU A 23 12.99 1.97 0.86
CA GLU A 23 14.23 1.35 0.37
C GLU A 23 15.35 2.38 0.23
N SER A 24 15.03 3.57 -0.28
CA SER A 24 15.99 4.66 -0.44
C SER A 24 16.47 5.20 0.91
N LEU A 25 15.55 5.41 1.86
CA LEU A 25 15.85 5.88 3.20
C LEU A 25 16.70 4.86 3.99
N ARG A 26 16.47 3.56 3.78
CA ARG A 26 17.25 2.50 4.43
C ARG A 26 18.75 2.59 4.12
N LYS A 27 19.13 3.13 2.97
CA LYS A 27 20.54 3.26 2.52
C LYS A 27 21.28 4.39 3.24
N THR A 28 20.56 5.37 3.80
CA THR A 28 21.14 6.57 4.40
C THR A 28 20.84 6.74 5.89
N ALA A 29 19.83 6.04 6.41
CA ALA A 29 19.42 6.13 7.80
C ALA A 29 20.45 5.47 8.74
N ARG A 30 20.60 6.05 9.94
CA ARG A 30 21.38 5.45 11.01
C ARG A 30 20.60 4.29 11.64
N PRO A 31 21.25 3.16 12.02
CA PRO A 31 20.57 2.02 12.61
C PRO A 31 19.71 2.37 13.83
N GLU A 32 20.20 3.27 14.69
CA GLU A 32 19.52 3.73 15.90
C GLU A 32 18.25 4.56 15.63
N GLU A 33 18.19 5.25 14.49
CA GLU A 33 17.04 6.09 14.08
C GLU A 33 16.05 5.32 13.20
N TRP A 34 16.48 4.21 12.61
CA TRP A 34 15.73 3.51 11.56
C TRP A 34 14.34 3.07 12.00
N HIS A 35 14.19 2.53 13.22
CA HIS A 35 12.89 2.07 13.70
C HIS A 35 11.89 3.23 13.77
N ALA A 36 12.28 4.37 14.35
CA ALA A 36 11.42 5.54 14.44
C ALA A 36 11.08 6.09 13.04
N LEU A 37 12.09 6.22 12.17
CA LEU A 37 11.96 6.78 10.83
C LEU A 37 11.10 5.91 9.90
N SER A 38 11.20 4.58 9.99
CA SER A 38 10.47 3.63 9.14
C SER A 38 9.06 3.29 9.64
N SER A 39 8.78 3.49 10.94
CA SER A 39 7.52 3.03 11.57
C SER A 39 6.26 3.54 10.88
N GLY A 40 6.21 4.83 10.54
CA GLY A 40 5.05 5.43 9.85
C GLY A 40 4.84 4.90 8.44
N TYR A 41 5.93 4.70 7.68
CA TYR A 41 5.87 4.11 6.34
C TYR A 41 5.36 2.68 6.40
N ARG A 42 5.90 1.87 7.33
CA ARG A 42 5.46 0.48 7.52
C ARG A 42 3.96 0.41 7.79
N LEU A 43 3.47 1.21 8.74
CA LEU A 43 2.07 1.17 9.17
C LEU A 43 1.12 1.58 8.05
N GLU A 44 1.50 2.58 7.25
CA GLU A 44 0.71 3.00 6.09
C GLU A 44 0.74 1.97 4.95
N ILE A 45 1.89 1.34 4.67
CA ILE A 45 1.99 0.26 3.67
C ILE A 45 1.13 -0.93 4.09
N GLU A 46 1.21 -1.36 5.35
CA GLU A 46 0.37 -2.46 5.89
C GLU A 46 -1.12 -2.14 5.76
N ARG A 47 -1.53 -0.90 6.05
CA ARG A 47 -2.91 -0.43 5.87
C ARG A 47 -3.35 -0.50 4.40
N MET A 48 -2.53 0.01 3.48
CA MET A 48 -2.84 0.00 2.04
C MET A 48 -2.92 -1.42 1.48
N GLN A 49 -2.00 -2.30 1.88
CA GLN A 49 -2.00 -3.71 1.48
C GLN A 49 -3.24 -4.43 2.00
N GLY A 50 -3.68 -4.13 3.23
CA GLY A 50 -4.96 -4.60 3.78
C GLY A 50 -6.14 -4.20 2.90
N GLU A 51 -6.27 -2.91 2.56
CA GLU A 51 -7.37 -2.44 1.70
C GLU A 51 -7.34 -3.06 0.29
N ILE A 52 -6.15 -3.29 -0.26
CA ILE A 52 -5.99 -3.99 -1.55
C ILE A 52 -6.49 -5.42 -1.45
N LEU A 53 -6.10 -6.15 -0.40
CA LEU A 53 -6.54 -7.53 -0.19
C LEU A 53 -8.04 -7.60 0.03
N ASP A 54 -8.59 -6.73 0.87
CA ASP A 54 -10.03 -6.64 1.13
C ASP A 54 -10.82 -6.44 -0.16
N TYR A 55 -10.36 -5.57 -1.07
CA TYR A 55 -11.00 -5.38 -2.38
C TYR A 55 -10.89 -6.62 -3.29
N LEU A 56 -9.73 -7.29 -3.31
CA LEU A 56 -9.51 -8.45 -4.19
C LEU A 56 -10.29 -9.69 -3.76
N VAL A 57 -10.62 -9.80 -2.47
CA VAL A 57 -11.39 -10.92 -1.92
C VAL A 57 -12.87 -10.60 -1.71
N GLN A 58 -13.27 -9.34 -1.87
CA GLN A 58 -14.68 -8.98 -2.00
C GLN A 58 -15.26 -9.70 -3.22
N ASP A 59 -16.48 -10.23 -3.08
CA ASP A 59 -17.21 -10.86 -4.18
C ASP A 59 -17.10 -9.98 -5.42
N THR A 60 -16.70 -10.58 -6.54
CA THR A 60 -16.57 -9.85 -7.80
C THR A 60 -17.91 -9.17 -8.05
N PRO A 61 -18.00 -7.83 -8.23
CA PRO A 61 -19.27 -7.22 -8.57
C PRO A 61 -19.76 -7.96 -9.79
N ALA A 62 -20.91 -8.63 -9.64
CA ALA A 62 -21.48 -9.49 -10.64
C ALA A 62 -21.34 -8.77 -11.98
N ARG A 63 -20.64 -9.41 -12.93
CA ARG A 63 -20.45 -8.87 -14.27
C ARG A 63 -21.84 -8.49 -14.77
N THR A 64 -22.20 -7.21 -14.71
CA THR A 64 -23.45 -6.71 -15.27
C THR A 64 -23.31 -6.86 -16.77
N THR A 65 -23.68 -8.03 -17.28
CA THR A 65 -23.99 -8.25 -18.68
C THR A 65 -25.27 -7.49 -18.94
N ALA A 66 -25.14 -6.30 -19.53
CA ALA A 66 -26.20 -5.65 -20.26
C ALA A 66 -26.20 -6.17 -21.70
#